data_AF-A0ABC9GGT0-F1
#
_entry.id   AF-A0ABC9GGT0-F1
#
_cell.length_a   1.000
_cell.length_b   1.000
_cell.length_c   1.000
_cell.angle_alpha   90.00
_cell.angle_beta   90.00
_cell.angle_gamma   90.00
#
_symmetry.space_group_name_H-M   'P 1'
#
loop_
_entity.id
_entity.type
_entity.pdbx_description
1 polymer ?
#
loop_
_entity_poly.entity_id
_entity_poly.type
_entity_poly.pdbx_seq_one_letter_code
_entity_poly.pdbx_strand_id
1 'polypeptide(L)'
;MEASAAGSRGRQALRFLCPKRSLLFPPSASPLRWLVGAPRVLPPFTVAAALRPLHADPDLAREADEIRGLLPRGFDIVGALLVDGEGSDADAARALKLASALREGLLGVAVSHGMVGGYMDAGSGEIRFVASESGGTDAVEGLEVVWEDEPGKLLWEKGCLLRCELPLKLPLYVPSDEISGIEERFSSLIESTAAKLRDPHVSYLVEGPIPPNESHSSIILHGDDLCSDSRGSSRTKECTKSIVSCSEFFPEKMYNLSLTRENADAIEITILSNQSVSGLKPGTTPVVEYFPAPAPASLRVINMKLDIVCYSSIDFPVAVAVSELIIPGLADQMSVMKKIIASEITQQAQLCPYHFIPPGLNIPVTAIYDTRYGEIEEKQSELRKKLHIRLGLPLDRPLLRISNALTFGGMGKRVKGTSRNGSSLLRDVHREIPSSGVSGGIMSLIDGSYEYYHYLHDGIDDNVWGCAYRSLQTIVSWYRLQQYSSIDVPSHREIQQVLVEIGDKDPSFIGSREWIGAIEISFVLDKLLGADDHHSCQFLLNTTSIFLATLN
;
A
#
# COMPACT_ATOMS: atom_id res chain seq x y z
N MET A 1 16.44 17.62 52.46
CA MET A 1 15.11 16.98 52.53
C MET A 1 14.20 17.75 51.59
N GLU A 2 14.08 17.26 50.36
CA GLU A 2 12.89 17.49 49.54
C GLU A 2 12.79 16.25 48.65
N ALA A 3 11.69 15.54 48.86
CA ALA A 3 11.50 14.17 48.45
C ALA A 3 11.19 14.06 46.96
N SER A 4 11.66 12.95 46.39
CA SER A 4 11.33 12.45 45.07
C SER A 4 9.83 12.51 44.76
N ALA A 5 9.44 13.33 43.80
CA ALA A 5 8.17 13.17 43.10
C ALA A 5 8.30 11.96 42.18
N ALA A 6 7.90 10.79 42.67
CA ALA A 6 7.59 9.65 41.83
C ALA A 6 6.41 10.06 40.93
N GLY A 7 6.71 10.41 39.68
CA GLY A 7 5.70 10.68 38.67
C GLY A 7 4.82 9.44 38.49
N SER A 8 3.51 9.63 38.59
CA SER A 8 2.50 8.63 38.28
C SER A 8 2.72 8.09 36.87
N ARG A 9 3.22 6.85 36.74
CA ARG A 9 3.18 6.10 35.48
C ARG A 9 1.70 5.91 35.12
N GLY A 10 1.20 6.67 34.15
CA GLY A 10 -0.12 6.42 33.57
C GLY A 10 -0.20 4.98 33.07
N ARG A 11 -1.37 4.34 33.19
CA ARG A 11 -1.60 3.00 32.62
C ARG A 11 -1.24 3.04 31.14
N GLN A 12 -0.37 2.14 30.70
CA GLN A 12 -0.06 1.99 29.27
C GLN A 12 -1.29 1.44 28.55
N ALA A 13 -1.62 2.05 27.42
CA ALA A 13 -2.76 1.65 26.59
C ALA A 13 -2.26 1.14 25.24
N LEU A 14 -2.82 0.02 24.78
CA LEU A 14 -2.63 -0.52 23.44
C LEU A 14 -3.66 0.09 22.50
N ARG A 15 -3.20 0.82 21.49
CA ARG A 15 -4.06 1.53 20.54
C ARG A 15 -4.20 0.74 19.24
N PHE A 16 -5.42 0.60 18.75
CA PHE A 16 -5.72 0.00 17.45
C PHE A 16 -6.24 1.04 16.47
N LEU A 17 -5.58 1.14 15.31
CA LEU A 17 -6.00 1.94 14.16
C LEU A 17 -6.71 1.09 13.09
N CYS A 18 -6.93 -0.19 13.36
CA CYS A 18 -7.71 -1.07 12.51
C CYS A 18 -9.00 -1.45 13.24
N PRO A 19 -10.13 -1.67 12.53
CA PRO A 19 -11.38 -2.02 13.21
C PRO A 19 -11.30 -3.43 13.78
N LYS A 20 -11.94 -3.66 14.94
CA LYS A 20 -11.95 -4.95 15.67
C LYS A 20 -12.29 -6.15 14.78
N ARG A 21 -13.20 -5.97 13.83
CA ARG A 21 -13.57 -7.01 12.84
C ARG A 21 -12.36 -7.57 12.08
N SER A 22 -11.35 -6.77 11.81
CA SER A 22 -10.16 -7.17 11.03
C SER A 22 -9.35 -8.24 11.74
N LEU A 23 -9.39 -8.27 13.08
CA LEU A 23 -8.76 -9.31 13.90
C LEU A 23 -9.58 -10.61 13.93
N LEU A 24 -10.91 -10.47 13.94
CA LEU A 24 -11.85 -11.54 14.31
C LEU A 24 -12.53 -12.25 13.13
N PHE A 25 -12.62 -11.64 11.95
CA PHE A 25 -13.39 -12.21 10.84
C PHE A 25 -12.71 -13.47 10.23
N PRO A 26 -13.45 -14.59 10.06
CA PRO A 26 -12.95 -15.85 9.46
C PRO A 26 -13.16 -15.93 7.93
N PRO A 27 -12.53 -16.89 7.20
CA PRO A 27 -11.70 -17.99 7.70
C PRO A 27 -10.19 -17.73 7.51
N SER A 28 -9.41 -17.98 8.56
CA SER A 28 -7.95 -18.13 8.50
C SER A 28 -7.61 -19.57 8.81
N ALA A 29 -6.66 -20.17 8.09
CA ALA A 29 -6.16 -21.50 8.41
C ALA A 29 -5.36 -21.53 9.73
N SER A 30 -4.92 -20.36 10.22
CA SER A 30 -4.15 -20.21 11.45
C SER A 30 -4.90 -19.35 12.48
N PRO A 31 -4.86 -19.69 13.78
CA PRO A 31 -5.39 -18.84 14.86
C PRO A 31 -4.52 -17.61 15.13
N LEU A 32 -3.33 -17.53 14.55
CA LEU A 32 -2.37 -16.45 14.74
C LEU A 32 -2.69 -15.22 13.87
N ARG A 33 -2.45 -14.03 14.42
CA ARG A 33 -2.49 -12.75 13.71
C ARG A 33 -1.19 -11.99 14.02
N TRP A 34 -0.48 -11.56 13.00
CA TRP A 34 0.66 -10.66 13.15
C TRP A 34 0.16 -9.22 13.26
N LEU A 35 0.62 -8.48 14.25
CA LEU A 35 0.23 -7.10 14.49
C LEU A 35 1.30 -6.18 13.89
N VAL A 36 0.89 -5.29 13.00
CA VAL A 36 1.75 -4.36 12.28
C VAL A 36 1.61 -2.97 12.89
N GLY A 37 2.74 -2.30 13.12
CA GLY A 37 2.78 -0.90 13.56
C GLY A 37 3.88 -0.13 12.84
N ALA A 38 4.05 1.15 13.20
CA ALA A 38 5.11 1.99 12.66
C ALA A 38 5.89 2.64 13.82
N PRO A 39 6.84 1.91 14.46
CA PRO A 39 7.47 2.33 15.71
C PRO A 39 8.24 3.66 15.66
N ARG A 40 8.62 4.11 14.45
CA ARG A 40 9.35 5.37 14.22
C ARG A 40 8.42 6.58 14.08
N VAL A 41 7.12 6.37 13.94
CA VAL A 41 6.13 7.42 13.65
C VAL A 41 5.02 7.42 14.68
N LEU A 42 4.52 6.23 15.03
CA LEU A 42 3.45 6.04 15.99
C LEU A 42 3.99 5.86 17.40
N PRO A 43 3.21 6.25 18.43
CA PRO A 43 3.55 5.93 19.82
C PRO A 43 3.77 4.42 20.02
N PRO A 44 4.58 4.02 21.03
CA PRO A 44 4.70 2.61 21.42
C PRO A 44 3.33 1.98 21.66
N PHE A 45 3.21 0.68 21.41
CA PHE A 45 1.95 -0.06 21.57
C PHE A 45 0.80 0.49 20.70
N THR A 46 1.12 0.87 19.46
CA THR A 46 0.11 1.24 18.45
C THR A 46 0.12 0.22 17.31
N VAL A 47 -1.03 -0.39 17.04
CA VAL A 47 -1.25 -1.36 15.97
C VAL A 47 -2.01 -0.69 14.83
N ALA A 48 -1.37 -0.60 13.67
CA ALA A 48 -1.91 -0.02 12.44
C ALA A 48 -2.73 -1.02 11.61
N ALA A 49 -2.34 -2.29 11.60
CA ALA A 49 -3.01 -3.36 10.87
C ALA A 49 -2.74 -4.74 11.47
N ALA A 50 -3.47 -5.75 11.00
CA ALA A 50 -3.21 -7.14 11.36
C ALA A 50 -3.13 -8.02 10.10
N LEU A 51 -2.11 -8.88 10.04
CA LEU A 51 -1.90 -9.84 8.97
C LEU A 51 -2.23 -11.26 9.44
N ARG A 52 -2.77 -12.08 8.54
CA ARG A 52 -3.00 -13.50 8.75
C ARG A 52 -1.89 -14.31 8.08
N PRO A 53 -1.31 -15.32 8.77
CA PRO A 53 -0.44 -16.28 8.11
C PRO A 53 -1.18 -17.01 6.99
N LEU A 54 -0.48 -17.31 5.89
CA LEU A 54 -1.05 -18.09 4.79
C LEU A 54 -1.11 -19.60 5.11
N HIS A 55 -0.35 -20.04 6.11
CA HIS A 55 -0.23 -21.44 6.51
C HIS A 55 -0.64 -21.59 7.98
N ALA A 56 -1.26 -22.72 8.33
CA ALA A 56 -1.70 -23.02 9.69
C ALA A 56 -0.51 -23.01 10.68
N ASP A 57 0.59 -23.64 10.28
CA ASP A 57 1.88 -23.64 10.96
C ASP A 57 2.91 -22.91 10.08
N PRO A 58 3.12 -21.59 10.30
CA PRO A 58 3.99 -20.80 9.47
C PRO A 58 5.46 -21.03 9.85
N ASP A 59 6.25 -21.54 8.90
CA ASP A 59 7.71 -21.40 8.95
C ASP A 59 8.07 -19.90 9.01
N LEU A 60 8.67 -19.48 10.13
CA LEU A 60 8.99 -18.09 10.42
C LEU A 60 9.94 -17.46 9.39
N ALA A 61 10.87 -18.25 8.82
CA ALA A 61 11.79 -17.74 7.82
C ALA A 61 11.05 -17.38 6.52
N ARG A 62 10.22 -18.31 6.03
CA ARG A 62 9.35 -18.07 4.87
C ARG A 62 8.37 -16.93 5.13
N GLU A 63 7.76 -16.90 6.31
CA GLU A 63 6.79 -15.86 6.69
C GLU A 63 7.45 -14.47 6.73
N ALA A 64 8.68 -14.37 7.24
CA ALA A 64 9.46 -13.13 7.21
C ALA A 64 9.72 -12.69 5.76
N ASP A 65 10.09 -13.61 4.87
CA ASP A 65 10.33 -13.27 3.46
C ASP A 65 9.07 -12.77 2.73
N GLU A 66 7.91 -13.37 3.01
CA GLU A 66 6.64 -12.89 2.45
C GLU A 66 6.26 -11.50 2.98
N ILE A 67 6.42 -11.26 4.28
CA ILE A 67 6.12 -9.96 4.90
C ILE A 67 7.07 -8.88 4.37
N ARG A 68 8.35 -9.21 4.20
CA ARG A 68 9.38 -8.31 3.66
C ARG A 68 9.03 -7.79 2.27
N GLY A 69 8.39 -8.61 1.43
CA GLY A 69 7.90 -8.17 0.11
C GLY A 69 6.58 -7.40 0.15
N LEU A 70 5.77 -7.62 1.17
CA LEU A 70 4.42 -7.07 1.29
C LEU A 70 4.39 -5.69 1.97
N LEU A 71 5.14 -5.53 3.06
CA LEU A 71 5.09 -4.32 3.89
C LEU A 71 6.16 -3.30 3.46
N PRO A 72 5.79 -2.05 3.19
CA PRO A 72 6.71 -0.93 3.07
C PRO A 72 7.62 -0.79 4.29
N ARG A 73 8.92 -0.50 4.07
CA ARG A 73 9.82 -0.19 5.18
C ARG A 73 9.32 1.04 5.94
N GLY A 74 9.44 1.00 7.26
CA GLY A 74 8.79 1.95 8.17
C GLY A 74 7.63 1.34 8.94
N PHE A 75 6.96 0.34 8.35
CA PHE A 75 6.08 -0.58 9.05
C PHE A 75 6.85 -1.83 9.50
N ASP A 76 6.44 -2.38 10.63
CA ASP A 76 7.12 -3.52 11.25
C ASP A 76 6.15 -4.34 12.10
N ILE A 77 6.55 -5.57 12.43
CA ILE A 77 5.82 -6.43 13.35
C ILE A 77 6.03 -5.92 14.78
N VAL A 78 4.96 -5.43 15.40
CA VAL A 78 4.95 -4.92 16.77
C VAL A 78 4.39 -5.94 17.76
N GLY A 79 3.83 -7.05 17.28
CA GLY A 79 3.28 -8.08 18.14
C GLY A 79 2.56 -9.19 17.41
N ALA A 80 1.91 -10.06 18.17
CA ALA A 80 1.01 -11.08 17.65
C ALA A 80 -0.19 -11.33 18.57
N LEU A 81 -1.27 -11.85 18.00
CA LEU A 81 -2.51 -12.21 18.70
C LEU A 81 -2.92 -13.65 18.35
N LEU A 82 -3.26 -14.45 19.36
CA LEU A 82 -3.84 -15.79 19.20
C LEU A 82 -5.35 -15.76 19.44
N VAL A 83 -6.13 -16.10 18.41
CA VAL A 83 -7.60 -15.96 18.43
C VAL A 83 -8.28 -17.23 18.98
N ASP A 84 -7.78 -18.43 18.69
CA ASP A 84 -8.37 -19.71 19.14
C ASP A 84 -7.46 -20.46 20.12
N GLY A 85 -6.88 -19.74 21.08
CA GLY A 85 -5.99 -20.31 22.11
C GLY A 85 -6.73 -21.00 23.27
N GLU A 86 -5.97 -21.52 24.23
CA GLU A 86 -6.52 -22.05 25.50
C GLU A 86 -7.03 -20.94 26.42
N GLY A 87 -6.75 -19.67 26.09
CA GLY A 87 -7.26 -18.51 26.81
C GLY A 87 -6.43 -18.16 28.04
N SER A 88 -5.11 -18.45 28.02
CA SER A 88 -4.22 -18.26 29.17
C SER A 88 -3.12 -17.23 28.92
N ASP A 89 -2.53 -16.67 29.99
CA ASP A 89 -1.38 -15.77 29.88
C ASP A 89 -0.16 -16.43 29.19
N ALA A 90 -0.09 -17.77 29.20
CA ALA A 90 0.91 -18.51 28.44
C ALA A 90 0.74 -18.34 26.92
N ASP A 91 -0.50 -18.14 26.43
CA ASP A 91 -0.77 -17.82 25.03
C ASP A 91 -0.25 -16.44 24.66
N ALA A 92 -0.44 -15.44 25.53
CA ALA A 92 0.12 -14.10 25.32
C ALA A 92 1.66 -14.15 25.21
N ALA A 93 2.31 -14.86 26.14
CA ALA A 93 3.76 -15.02 26.15
C ALA A 93 4.27 -15.76 24.90
N ARG A 94 3.54 -16.79 24.45
CA ARG A 94 3.84 -17.51 23.21
C ARG A 94 3.71 -16.61 21.98
N ALA A 95 2.62 -15.84 21.88
CA ALA A 95 2.41 -14.89 20.79
C ALA A 95 3.53 -13.83 20.74
N LEU A 96 3.90 -13.28 21.90
CA LEU A 96 5.00 -12.33 22.02
C LEU A 96 6.32 -12.94 21.51
N LYS A 97 6.67 -14.15 21.95
CA LYS A 97 7.89 -14.84 21.53
C LYS A 97 7.93 -15.07 20.02
N LEU A 98 6.82 -15.51 19.42
CA LEU A 98 6.71 -15.71 17.97
C LEU A 98 6.89 -14.39 17.21
N ALA A 99 6.24 -13.31 17.68
CA ALA A 99 6.38 -11.99 17.07
C ALA A 99 7.83 -11.49 17.11
N SER A 100 8.51 -11.65 18.25
CA SER A 100 9.91 -11.25 18.41
C SER A 100 10.83 -12.02 17.46
N ALA A 101 10.64 -13.34 17.34
CA ALA A 101 11.44 -14.18 16.44
C ALA A 101 11.20 -13.83 14.97
N LEU A 102 9.95 -13.59 14.57
CA LEU A 102 9.62 -13.15 13.21
C LEU A 102 10.26 -11.81 12.87
N ARG A 103 10.19 -10.85 13.80
CA ARG A 103 10.76 -9.51 13.64
C ARG A 103 12.29 -9.54 13.54
N GLU A 104 12.94 -10.36 14.36
CA GLU A 104 14.38 -10.58 14.27
C GLU A 104 14.77 -11.16 12.90
N GLY A 105 13.98 -12.10 12.37
CA GLY A 105 14.16 -12.62 11.01
C GLY A 105 13.92 -11.57 9.90
N LEU A 106 13.07 -10.57 10.15
CA LEU A 106 12.81 -9.46 9.21
C LEU A 106 13.95 -8.44 9.18
N LEU A 107 14.44 -8.02 10.35
CA LEU A 107 15.40 -6.92 10.49
C LEU A 107 16.86 -7.37 10.65
N GLY A 108 17.10 -8.64 10.97
CA GLY A 108 18.43 -9.18 11.28
C GLY A 108 19.03 -8.68 12.60
N VAL A 109 18.23 -8.02 13.45
CA VAL A 109 18.67 -7.44 14.73
C VAL A 109 17.62 -7.70 15.81
N ALA A 110 18.07 -8.06 17.01
CA ALA A 110 17.23 -8.23 18.19
C ALA A 110 16.64 -6.89 18.71
N VAL A 111 15.47 -6.99 19.34
CA VAL A 111 14.52 -5.90 19.62
C VAL A 111 15.07 -4.76 20.49
N SER A 112 14.78 -3.50 20.12
CA SER A 112 15.03 -2.29 20.93
C SER A 112 13.76 -1.54 21.41
N HIS A 113 12.56 -1.95 21.00
CA HIS A 113 11.29 -1.25 21.26
C HIS A 113 10.19 -2.19 21.73
N GLY A 114 9.18 -1.66 22.45
CA GLY A 114 8.16 -2.47 23.09
C GLY A 114 7.33 -3.31 22.12
N MET A 115 7.13 -4.60 22.46
CA MET A 115 6.37 -5.57 21.67
C MET A 115 5.19 -6.11 22.47
N VAL A 116 4.15 -6.58 21.78
CA VAL A 116 2.94 -7.10 22.42
C VAL A 116 2.62 -8.54 22.01
N GLY A 117 2.21 -9.34 22.98
CA GLY A 117 1.58 -10.64 22.76
C GLY A 117 0.17 -10.62 23.30
N GLY A 118 -0.79 -11.10 22.53
CA GLY A 118 -2.17 -11.14 22.96
C GLY A 118 -2.82 -12.49 22.72
N TYR A 119 -3.92 -12.70 23.43
CA TYR A 119 -4.83 -13.82 23.18
C TYR A 119 -6.28 -13.34 23.28
N MET A 120 -7.18 -14.06 22.60
CA MET A 120 -8.62 -13.88 22.76
C MET A 120 -9.16 -14.99 23.68
N ASP A 121 -9.92 -14.59 24.69
CA ASP A 121 -10.60 -15.52 25.56
C ASP A 121 -11.84 -16.10 24.85
N ALA A 122 -11.89 -17.42 24.71
CA ALA A 122 -12.94 -18.10 23.95
C ALA A 122 -14.33 -18.01 24.61
N GLY A 123 -14.39 -17.80 25.94
CA GLY A 123 -15.65 -17.72 26.68
C GLY A 123 -16.30 -16.33 26.66
N SER A 124 -15.49 -15.27 26.71
CA SER A 124 -15.94 -13.87 26.79
C SER A 124 -15.79 -13.10 25.48
N GLY A 125 -14.94 -13.56 24.55
CA GLY A 125 -14.56 -12.80 23.36
C GLY A 125 -13.75 -11.53 23.67
N GLU A 126 -13.26 -11.40 24.90
CA GLU A 126 -12.36 -10.33 25.33
C GLU A 126 -10.94 -10.63 24.82
N ILE A 127 -10.24 -9.58 24.38
CA ILE A 127 -8.85 -9.70 23.94
C ILE A 127 -7.95 -9.11 25.03
N ARG A 128 -6.98 -9.90 25.49
CA ARG A 128 -5.99 -9.49 26.50
C ARG A 128 -4.60 -9.44 25.90
N PHE A 129 -3.79 -8.51 26.40
CA PHE A 129 -2.45 -8.27 25.92
C PHE A 129 -1.45 -8.14 27.06
N VAL A 130 -0.25 -8.59 26.76
CA VAL A 130 0.95 -8.47 27.57
C VAL A 130 2.00 -7.75 26.73
N ALA A 131 2.71 -6.79 27.34
CA ALA A 131 3.80 -6.07 26.69
C ALA A 131 5.16 -6.47 27.24
N SER A 132 6.19 -6.41 26.40
CA SER A 132 7.59 -6.36 26.82
C SER A 132 8.12 -4.95 26.57
N GLU A 133 8.76 -4.35 27.58
CA GLU A 133 9.47 -3.08 27.45
C GLU A 133 10.93 -3.27 27.03
N SER A 134 11.52 -2.24 26.43
CA SER A 134 12.90 -2.25 25.95
C SER A 134 13.89 -2.57 27.07
N GLY A 135 14.51 -3.76 27.01
CA GLY A 135 15.59 -4.17 27.91
C GLY A 135 15.19 -4.97 29.16
N GLY A 136 13.91 -5.32 29.32
CA GLY A 136 13.43 -6.15 30.42
C GLY A 136 12.79 -7.47 29.95
N THR A 137 13.05 -8.56 30.68
CA THR A 137 12.34 -9.85 30.53
C THR A 137 10.95 -9.86 31.15
N ASP A 138 10.60 -8.80 31.89
CA ASP A 138 9.38 -8.76 32.69
C ASP A 138 8.23 -8.22 31.84
N ALA A 139 7.27 -9.10 31.59
CA ALA A 139 6.05 -8.80 30.88
C ALA A 139 5.15 -7.92 31.76
N VAL A 140 4.68 -6.78 31.24
CA VAL A 140 3.70 -5.94 31.94
C VAL A 140 2.31 -6.50 31.69
N GLU A 141 1.65 -6.97 32.74
CA GLU A 141 0.29 -7.51 32.68
C GLU A 141 -0.75 -6.39 32.52
N GLY A 142 -1.64 -6.57 31.54
CA GLY A 142 -2.88 -5.79 31.42
C GLY A 142 -2.70 -4.41 30.80
N LEU A 143 -2.68 -4.35 29.46
CA LEU A 143 -2.84 -3.11 28.71
C LEU A 143 -4.32 -2.76 28.52
N GLU A 144 -4.67 -1.49 28.72
CA GLU A 144 -5.99 -0.98 28.34
C GLU A 144 -6.08 -0.92 26.81
N VAL A 145 -7.11 -1.54 26.22
CA VAL A 145 -7.28 -1.58 24.76
C VAL A 145 -8.15 -0.41 24.31
N VAL A 146 -7.59 0.47 23.49
CA VAL A 146 -8.26 1.63 22.93
C VAL A 146 -8.39 1.48 21.41
N TRP A 147 -9.61 1.67 20.90
CA TRP A 147 -9.89 1.69 19.46
C TRP A 147 -10.05 3.15 19.02
N GLU A 148 -9.25 3.59 18.06
CA GLU A 148 -9.30 4.97 17.58
C GLU A 148 -10.41 5.14 16.53
N ASP A 149 -11.21 6.20 16.67
CA ASP A 149 -12.35 6.49 15.79
C ASP A 149 -11.92 7.04 14.41
N GLU A 150 -10.79 7.77 14.36
CA GLU A 150 -10.20 8.35 13.14
C GLU A 150 -8.80 7.79 12.84
N PRO A 151 -8.68 6.49 12.48
CA PRO A 151 -7.38 5.83 12.40
C PRO A 151 -6.44 6.41 11.33
N GLY A 152 -6.99 6.91 10.22
CA GLY A 152 -6.21 7.52 9.14
C GLY A 152 -5.54 8.82 9.57
N LYS A 153 -6.17 9.57 10.48
CA LYS A 153 -5.66 10.86 10.94
C LYS A 153 -4.34 10.69 11.70
N LEU A 154 -4.30 9.80 12.69
CA LEU A 154 -3.09 9.57 13.48
C LEU A 154 -1.91 9.06 12.63
N LEU A 155 -2.19 8.23 11.62
CA LEU A 155 -1.19 7.70 10.72
C LEU A 155 -0.64 8.82 9.83
N TRP A 156 -1.50 9.51 9.09
CA TRP A 156 -1.08 10.40 8.01
C TRP A 156 -0.75 11.83 8.46
N GLU A 157 -1.21 12.30 9.62
CA GLU A 157 -0.81 13.62 10.14
C GLU A 157 0.67 13.70 10.53
N LYS A 158 1.25 12.57 10.94
CA LYS A 158 2.66 12.48 11.39
C LYS A 158 3.55 11.71 10.43
N GLY A 159 2.94 11.02 9.47
CA GLY A 159 3.61 10.16 8.51
C GLY A 159 3.75 10.78 7.13
N CYS A 160 4.77 10.37 6.40
CA CYS A 160 4.95 10.68 4.99
C CYS A 160 5.41 9.45 4.22
N LEU A 161 5.15 9.44 2.91
CA LEU A 161 5.64 8.43 1.98
C LEU A 161 6.89 8.91 1.28
N LEU A 162 7.83 7.99 1.07
CA LEU A 162 8.99 8.18 0.20
C LEU A 162 8.95 7.09 -0.87
N ARG A 163 9.14 7.46 -2.13
CA ARG A 163 9.12 6.54 -3.28
C ARG A 163 10.46 6.54 -4.00
N CYS A 164 10.88 5.38 -4.48
CA CYS A 164 12.06 5.25 -5.31
C CYS A 164 11.80 4.22 -6.42
N GLU A 165 11.75 4.68 -7.67
CA GLU A 165 11.73 3.83 -8.85
C GLU A 165 13.17 3.65 -9.39
N LEU A 166 13.63 2.40 -9.52
CA LEU A 166 14.99 2.09 -9.97
C LEU A 166 14.99 0.93 -10.97
N PRO A 167 15.09 1.20 -12.29
CA PRO A 167 15.34 0.16 -13.26
C PRO A 167 16.80 -0.30 -13.20
N LEU A 168 17.03 -1.60 -12.97
CA LEU A 168 18.34 -2.21 -12.89
C LEU A 168 18.56 -3.25 -13.99
N LYS A 169 19.80 -3.29 -14.49
CA LYS A 169 20.31 -4.34 -15.37
C LYS A 169 21.48 -5.03 -14.68
N LEU A 170 21.22 -6.23 -14.16
CA LEU A 170 22.18 -6.99 -13.37
C LEU A 170 22.87 -8.05 -14.25
N PRO A 171 24.19 -7.96 -14.46
CA PRO A 171 24.93 -8.96 -15.23
C PRO A 171 25.19 -10.20 -14.37
N LEU A 172 24.57 -11.33 -14.73
CA LEU A 172 24.80 -12.62 -14.09
C LEU A 172 25.62 -13.53 -15.01
N TYR A 173 26.78 -13.95 -14.53
CA TYR A 173 27.66 -14.88 -15.24
C TYR A 173 27.37 -16.32 -14.81
N VAL A 174 26.84 -17.12 -15.74
CA VAL A 174 26.39 -18.52 -15.52
C VAL A 174 27.34 -19.47 -16.23
N PRO A 175 28.03 -20.39 -15.52
CA PRO A 175 28.86 -21.42 -16.14
C PRO A 175 28.04 -22.32 -17.06
N SER A 176 28.64 -22.81 -18.14
CA SER A 176 27.95 -23.69 -19.09
C SER A 176 27.58 -25.06 -18.51
N ASP A 177 28.28 -25.52 -17.46
CA ASP A 177 28.20 -26.90 -16.96
C ASP A 177 27.50 -27.03 -15.58
N GLU A 178 27.14 -25.92 -14.92
CA GLU A 178 26.46 -25.92 -13.61
C GLU A 178 25.32 -24.92 -13.53
N ILE A 179 24.11 -25.43 -13.28
CA ILE A 179 22.94 -24.65 -12.85
C ILE A 179 22.91 -24.56 -11.30
N SER A 180 23.66 -25.41 -10.61
CA SER A 180 23.92 -25.34 -9.17
C SER A 180 24.62 -24.02 -8.80
N GLY A 181 24.14 -23.35 -7.76
CA GLY A 181 24.75 -22.11 -7.24
C GLY A 181 24.35 -20.81 -7.94
N ILE A 182 23.40 -20.83 -8.89
CA ILE A 182 22.84 -19.59 -9.48
C ILE A 182 22.27 -18.67 -8.41
N GLU A 183 21.56 -19.24 -7.43
CA GLU A 183 20.94 -18.46 -6.36
C GLU A 183 21.97 -17.76 -5.47
N GLU A 184 23.07 -18.43 -5.12
CA GLU A 184 24.17 -17.85 -4.34
C GLU A 184 24.85 -16.72 -5.10
N ARG A 185 25.16 -16.93 -6.39
CA ARG A 185 25.74 -15.89 -7.25
C ARG A 185 24.83 -14.68 -7.39
N PHE A 186 23.52 -14.92 -7.53
CA PHE A 186 22.55 -13.83 -7.61
C PHE A 186 22.44 -13.11 -6.26
N SER A 187 22.50 -13.82 -5.14
CA SER A 187 22.53 -13.21 -3.80
C SER A 187 23.77 -12.32 -3.61
N SER A 188 24.95 -12.80 -3.99
CA SER A 188 26.19 -11.99 -3.97
C SER A 188 26.13 -10.76 -4.88
N LEU A 189 25.49 -10.88 -6.06
CA LEU A 189 25.28 -9.75 -6.97
C LEU A 189 24.33 -8.70 -6.36
N ILE A 190 23.27 -9.13 -5.66
CA ILE A 190 22.35 -8.23 -4.95
C ILE A 190 23.07 -7.53 -3.80
N GLU A 191 23.86 -8.24 -3.00
CA GLU A 191 24.65 -7.66 -1.91
C GLU A 191 25.65 -6.62 -2.43
N SER A 192 26.39 -6.95 -3.51
CA SER A 192 27.31 -6.01 -4.15
C SER A 192 26.58 -4.78 -4.70
N THR A 193 25.41 -4.97 -5.30
CA THR A 193 24.59 -3.87 -5.83
C THR A 193 24.08 -2.97 -4.70
N ALA A 194 23.57 -3.55 -3.61
CA ALA A 194 23.11 -2.82 -2.44
C ALA A 194 24.26 -2.05 -1.76
N ALA A 195 25.47 -2.62 -1.72
CA ALA A 195 26.66 -1.93 -1.20
C ALA A 195 27.04 -0.72 -2.07
N LYS A 196 26.95 -0.84 -3.41
CA LYS A 196 27.23 0.27 -4.34
C LYS A 196 26.27 1.45 -4.18
N LEU A 197 25.05 1.24 -3.69
CA LEU A 197 24.13 2.35 -3.40
C LEU A 197 24.69 3.29 -2.32
N ARG A 198 25.57 2.81 -1.45
CA ARG A 198 26.24 3.63 -0.41
C ARG A 198 27.55 4.25 -0.88
N ASP A 199 27.94 4.06 -2.14
CA ASP A 199 29.19 4.60 -2.69
C ASP A 199 29.14 6.15 -2.72
N PRO A 200 30.22 6.85 -2.34
CA PRO A 200 30.36 8.30 -2.50
C PRO A 200 29.92 8.85 -3.87
N HIS A 201 30.10 8.06 -4.93
CA HIS A 201 29.75 8.45 -6.30
C HIS A 201 28.26 8.32 -6.62
N VAL A 202 27.45 7.77 -5.73
CA VAL A 202 25.99 7.76 -5.87
C VAL A 202 25.43 9.04 -5.27
N SER A 203 24.47 9.64 -5.98
CA SER A 203 23.74 10.83 -5.52
C SER A 203 22.25 10.57 -5.57
N TYR A 204 21.52 11.16 -4.64
CA TYR A 204 20.09 11.01 -4.46
C TYR A 204 19.45 12.37 -4.65
N LEU A 205 18.73 12.54 -5.75
CA LEU A 205 17.86 13.68 -5.97
C LEU A 205 16.56 13.41 -5.22
N VAL A 206 16.22 14.29 -4.29
CA VAL A 206 15.00 14.22 -3.48
C VAL A 206 14.08 15.35 -3.89
N GLU A 207 12.84 15.03 -4.24
CA GLU A 207 11.85 16.00 -4.72
C GLU A 207 10.52 15.81 -3.98
N GLY A 208 9.91 16.93 -3.56
CA GLY A 208 8.57 16.92 -2.98
C GLY A 208 7.46 16.71 -4.02
N PRO A 209 6.24 16.33 -3.58
CA PRO A 209 5.08 16.22 -4.47
C PRO A 209 4.75 17.56 -5.13
N ILE A 210 4.44 17.54 -6.42
CA ILE A 210 4.30 18.73 -7.27
C ILE A 210 2.97 19.46 -6.96
N PRO A 211 2.99 20.70 -6.42
CA PRO A 211 1.80 21.55 -6.38
C PRO A 211 1.55 22.13 -7.78
N PRO A 212 0.29 22.34 -8.19
CA PRO A 212 -0.03 22.84 -9.53
C PRO A 212 0.55 24.22 -9.88
N ASN A 213 1.06 25.00 -8.91
CA ASN A 213 1.46 26.41 -9.10
C ASN A 213 2.74 26.86 -8.35
N GLU A 214 3.57 25.96 -7.79
CA GLU A 214 4.72 26.36 -6.97
C GLU A 214 6.04 25.67 -7.36
N SER A 215 7.16 26.28 -6.99
CA SER A 215 8.52 25.77 -7.24
C SER A 215 8.86 24.57 -6.36
N HIS A 216 9.51 23.56 -6.95
CA HIS A 216 9.95 22.34 -6.26
C HIS A 216 10.88 22.61 -5.07
N SER A 217 10.56 22.04 -3.91
CA SER A 217 11.57 21.73 -2.90
C SER A 217 12.37 20.52 -3.42
N SER A 218 13.63 20.76 -3.77
CA SER A 218 14.54 19.72 -4.25
C SER A 218 15.90 19.84 -3.59
N ILE A 219 16.48 18.71 -3.21
CA ILE A 219 17.85 18.64 -2.68
C ILE A 219 18.61 17.49 -3.34
N ILE A 220 19.93 17.57 -3.33
CA ILE A 220 20.82 16.47 -3.72
C ILE A 220 21.58 16.02 -2.48
N LEU A 221 21.50 14.73 -2.18
CA LEU A 221 22.30 14.07 -1.16
C LEU A 221 23.36 13.21 -1.84
N HIS A 222 24.58 13.20 -1.30
CA HIS A 222 25.63 12.31 -1.78
C HIS A 222 25.77 11.08 -0.90
N GLY A 223 26.34 9.99 -1.41
CA GLY A 223 26.58 8.77 -0.62
C GLY A 223 27.33 9.03 0.69
N ASP A 224 28.28 9.96 0.68
CA ASP A 224 29.02 10.40 1.88
C ASP A 224 28.15 11.09 2.93
N ASP A 225 27.04 11.72 2.50
CA ASP A 225 26.10 12.43 3.37
C ASP A 225 25.15 11.46 4.11
N LEU A 226 25.16 10.17 3.76
CA LEU A 226 24.28 9.14 4.34
C LEU A 226 24.83 8.49 5.62
N CYS A 227 25.91 9.04 6.19
CA CYS A 227 26.59 8.52 7.38
C CYS A 227 25.65 8.39 8.59
N SER A 228 25.46 7.15 9.04
CA SER A 228 24.67 6.75 10.20
C SER A 228 25.47 6.89 11.50
N ASP A 229 25.50 8.08 12.12
CA ASP A 229 25.93 8.21 13.53
C ASP A 229 24.71 8.23 14.46
N SER A 230 24.06 7.07 14.62
CA SER A 230 23.11 6.82 15.71
C SER A 230 23.71 6.03 16.88
N ARG A 231 25.03 5.77 16.86
CA ARG A 231 25.76 5.19 17.99
C ARG A 231 26.90 6.10 18.38
N GLY A 232 26.76 6.76 19.53
CA GLY A 232 27.78 7.64 20.08
C GLY A 232 29.16 7.01 20.09
N SER A 233 30.03 7.48 19.20
CA SER A 233 31.47 7.40 19.35
C SER A 233 32.10 8.57 18.60
N SER A 234 32.93 9.30 19.32
CA SER A 234 33.56 10.55 18.93
C SER A 234 34.38 10.45 17.64
N ARG A 235 33.85 11.00 16.54
CA ARG A 235 34.65 11.60 15.46
C ARG A 235 34.06 12.95 15.06
N THR A 236 34.38 13.96 15.85
CA THR A 236 34.24 15.37 15.51
C THR A 236 35.12 15.70 14.30
N LYS A 237 34.52 15.67 13.10
CA LYS A 237 34.88 16.55 11.98
C LYS A 237 33.60 16.97 11.27
N GLU A 238 33.19 18.21 11.57
CA GLU A 238 32.38 19.11 10.75
C GLU A 238 31.51 18.47 9.66
N CYS A 239 30.28 18.09 10.02
CA CYS A 239 29.17 18.08 9.04
C CYS A 239 28.08 19.02 9.55
N THR A 240 28.33 20.33 9.43
CA THR A 240 27.32 21.38 9.59
C THR A 240 26.56 21.56 8.26
N LYS A 241 26.01 20.49 7.70
CA LYS A 241 24.95 20.59 6.69
C LYS A 241 23.62 20.70 7.44
N SER A 242 22.76 21.65 7.07
CA SER A 242 21.42 21.79 7.67
C SER A 242 20.69 20.46 7.53
N ILE A 243 20.23 19.91 8.66
CA ILE A 243 19.44 18.67 8.68
C ILE A 243 18.09 18.99 8.04
N VAL A 244 17.88 18.54 6.81
CA VAL A 244 16.62 18.72 6.09
C VAL A 244 15.65 17.60 6.50
N SER A 245 14.48 17.96 7.04
CA SER A 245 13.43 17.02 7.41
C SER A 245 12.48 16.72 6.25
N CYS A 246 11.77 15.58 6.31
CA CYS A 246 10.76 15.24 5.30
C CYS A 246 9.66 16.31 5.17
N SER A 247 9.31 17.01 6.26
CA SER A 247 8.29 18.05 6.31
C SER A 247 8.57 19.24 5.38
N GLU A 248 9.84 19.54 5.09
CA GLU A 248 10.24 20.64 4.18
C GLU A 248 9.83 20.37 2.72
N PHE A 249 9.48 19.12 2.39
CA PHE A 249 9.05 18.73 1.06
C PHE A 249 7.54 18.83 0.84
N PHE A 250 6.77 19.03 1.92
CA PHE A 250 5.31 19.12 1.84
C PHE A 250 4.84 20.58 2.03
N PRO A 251 3.82 21.04 1.28
CA PRO A 251 3.21 22.35 1.54
C PRO A 251 2.51 22.35 2.92
N GLU A 252 2.47 23.50 3.60
CA GLU A 252 2.02 23.70 5.00
C GLU A 252 0.59 23.17 5.35
N LYS A 253 -0.17 22.68 4.37
CA LYS A 253 -1.53 22.15 4.56
C LYS A 253 -1.77 20.88 3.76
N MET A 254 -1.20 19.76 4.20
CA MET A 254 -1.66 18.43 3.78
C MET A 254 -2.07 17.60 4.99
N TYR A 255 -3.27 17.86 5.49
CA TYR A 255 -3.94 16.97 6.45
C TYR A 255 -4.97 16.05 5.78
N ASN A 256 -4.96 16.01 4.45
CA ASN A 256 -5.90 15.23 3.66
C ASN A 256 -5.15 14.46 2.58
N LEU A 257 -4.56 13.32 2.95
CA LEU A 257 -4.62 12.12 2.10
C LEU A 257 -6.08 11.60 1.99
N SER A 258 -7.07 12.47 2.21
CA SER A 258 -8.47 12.13 2.18
C SER A 258 -8.97 12.19 0.75
N LEU A 259 -9.71 11.12 0.44
CA LEU A 259 -10.74 11.02 -0.58
C LEU A 259 -10.29 10.65 -2.00
N THR A 260 -9.13 11.03 -2.51
CA THR A 260 -8.68 10.53 -3.83
C THR A 260 -7.66 9.42 -3.65
N ARG A 261 -8.15 8.19 -3.40
CA ARG A 261 -7.39 6.92 -3.36
C ARG A 261 -6.51 6.62 -4.59
N GLU A 262 -6.45 7.54 -5.54
CA GLU A 262 -5.82 7.42 -6.85
C GLU A 262 -4.43 8.10 -6.88
N ASN A 263 -4.20 9.17 -6.12
CA ASN A 263 -2.92 9.89 -6.07
C ASN A 263 -2.33 9.87 -4.66
N ALA A 264 -1.17 9.24 -4.48
CA ALA A 264 -0.42 9.29 -3.22
C ALA A 264 0.68 10.34 -3.32
N ASP A 265 0.62 11.37 -2.47
CA ASP A 265 1.70 12.33 -2.32
C ASP A 265 2.89 11.63 -1.63
N ALA A 266 4.01 11.56 -2.34
CA ALA A 266 5.24 10.95 -1.85
C ALA A 266 6.43 11.83 -2.22
N ILE A 267 7.46 11.80 -1.36
CA ILE A 267 8.77 12.35 -1.68
C ILE A 267 9.41 11.38 -2.69
N GLU A 268 9.66 11.86 -3.90
CA GLU A 268 10.29 11.08 -4.96
C GLU A 268 11.82 11.10 -4.78
N ILE A 269 12.45 9.93 -4.80
CA ILE A 269 13.88 9.77 -4.64
C ILE A 269 14.43 9.14 -5.91
N THR A 270 15.19 9.93 -6.65
CA THR A 270 15.86 9.50 -7.88
C THR A 270 17.33 9.24 -7.60
N ILE A 271 17.78 8.02 -7.91
CA ILE A 271 19.17 7.61 -7.74
C ILE A 271 19.95 7.95 -9.02
N LEU A 272 21.03 8.70 -8.85
CA LEU A 272 21.90 9.18 -9.92
C LEU A 272 23.33 8.72 -9.69
N SER A 273 24.05 8.48 -10.78
CA SER A 273 25.50 8.24 -10.73
C SER A 273 26.22 9.55 -11.00
N ASN A 274 26.99 10.04 -10.01
CA ASN A 274 27.73 11.28 -10.10
C ASN A 274 29.09 11.04 -10.76
N GLN A 275 29.14 11.30 -12.07
CA GLN A 275 30.36 11.20 -12.88
C GLN A 275 31.28 12.43 -12.77
N SER A 276 30.84 13.47 -12.04
CA SER A 276 31.51 14.77 -11.96
C SER A 276 32.32 14.98 -10.67
N VAL A 277 32.29 14.02 -9.72
CA VAL A 277 33.08 14.13 -8.49
C VAL A 277 34.57 14.08 -8.83
N SER A 278 35.29 15.13 -8.43
CA SER A 278 36.75 15.25 -8.58
C SER A 278 37.49 14.33 -7.60
N GLY A 279 37.25 13.02 -7.67
CA GLY A 279 37.96 11.97 -6.92
C GLY A 279 38.79 11.06 -7.82
N LEU A 280 38.48 11.00 -9.11
CA LEU A 280 39.36 10.42 -10.11
C LEU A 280 40.54 11.37 -10.31
N LYS A 281 41.76 10.86 -10.12
CA LYS A 281 42.97 11.51 -10.63
C LYS A 281 42.67 12.04 -12.04
N PRO A 282 42.98 13.31 -12.35
CA PRO A 282 42.71 13.87 -13.67
C PRO A 282 43.39 12.99 -14.73
N GLY A 283 42.59 12.41 -15.64
CA GLY A 283 43.08 11.60 -16.75
C GLY A 283 43.16 10.09 -16.51
N THR A 284 42.08 9.44 -16.05
CA THR A 284 41.97 7.98 -16.18
C THR A 284 41.51 7.64 -17.60
N THR A 285 42.47 7.25 -18.43
CA THR A 285 42.25 6.54 -19.70
C THR A 285 41.25 5.40 -19.46
N PRO A 286 40.29 5.12 -20.36
CA PRO A 286 39.40 3.97 -20.21
C PRO A 286 40.23 2.71 -20.00
N VAL A 287 40.10 2.12 -18.80
CA VAL A 287 40.76 0.88 -18.44
C VAL A 287 39.83 -0.26 -18.80
N VAL A 288 40.29 -1.15 -19.69
CA VAL A 288 39.62 -2.43 -19.94
C VAL A 288 40.21 -3.43 -18.96
N GLU A 289 39.44 -3.79 -17.94
CA GLU A 289 39.81 -4.88 -17.03
C GLU A 289 39.36 -6.21 -17.64
N TYR A 290 40.31 -7.09 -17.92
CA TYR A 290 40.05 -8.44 -18.40
C TYR A 290 40.07 -9.41 -17.22
N PHE A 291 38.91 -9.99 -16.92
CA PHE A 291 38.75 -11.04 -15.93
C PHE A 291 38.54 -12.38 -16.66
N PRO A 292 39.56 -13.23 -16.81
CA PRO A 292 39.40 -14.53 -17.48
C PRO A 292 38.46 -15.42 -16.67
N ALA A 293 37.40 -15.91 -17.32
CA ALA A 293 36.52 -16.90 -16.70
C ALA A 293 37.26 -18.24 -16.59
N PRO A 294 37.27 -18.91 -15.42
CA PRO A 294 37.96 -20.19 -15.24
C PRO A 294 37.32 -21.35 -16.02
N ALA A 295 36.07 -21.19 -16.46
CA ALA A 295 35.34 -22.12 -17.30
C ALA A 295 34.47 -21.35 -18.32
N PRO A 296 34.00 -21.99 -19.41
CA PRO A 296 33.03 -21.37 -20.32
C PRO A 296 31.82 -20.84 -19.53
N ALA A 297 31.52 -19.55 -19.71
CA ALA A 297 30.44 -18.88 -19.02
C ALA A 297 29.57 -18.09 -20.01
N SER A 298 28.27 -18.11 -19.78
CA SER A 298 27.29 -17.30 -20.48
C SER A 298 26.94 -16.08 -19.64
N LEU A 299 26.88 -14.90 -20.26
CA LEU A 299 26.37 -13.69 -19.63
C LEU A 299 24.85 -13.63 -19.82
N ARG A 300 24.11 -13.50 -18.71
CA ARG A 300 22.69 -13.20 -18.71
C ARG A 300 22.47 -11.84 -18.06
N VAL A 301 21.75 -10.96 -18.74
CA VAL A 301 21.37 -9.65 -18.18
C VAL A 301 19.97 -9.78 -17.60
N ILE A 302 19.86 -9.67 -16.28
CA ILE A 302 18.59 -9.69 -15.56
C ILE A 302 18.07 -8.25 -15.49
N ASN A 303 16.89 -8.01 -16.08
CA ASN A 303 16.22 -6.72 -15.97
C ASN A 303 15.30 -6.75 -14.75
N MET A 304 15.48 -5.84 -13.82
CA MET A 304 14.62 -5.68 -12.65
C MET A 304 14.05 -4.27 -12.64
N LYS A 305 12.73 -4.15 -12.63
CA LYS A 305 12.06 -2.88 -12.37
C LYS A 305 11.77 -2.81 -10.87
N LEU A 306 12.56 -2.05 -10.14
CA LEU A 306 12.28 -1.78 -8.73
C LEU A 306 11.38 -0.55 -8.61
N ASP A 307 10.42 -0.61 -7.72
CA ASP A 307 9.57 0.51 -7.27
C ASP A 307 9.22 0.23 -5.82
N ILE A 308 9.75 1.05 -4.91
CA ILE A 308 9.51 0.89 -3.48
C ILE A 308 8.82 2.12 -2.94
N VAL A 309 7.96 1.87 -1.95
CA VAL A 309 7.41 2.90 -1.07
C VAL A 309 7.92 2.62 0.34
N CYS A 310 8.32 3.67 1.04
CA CYS A 310 8.70 3.65 2.44
C CYS A 310 7.82 4.64 3.21
N TYR A 311 7.66 4.40 4.50
CA TYR A 311 6.89 5.22 5.42
C TYR A 311 7.80 5.77 6.51
N SER A 312 7.73 7.08 6.76
CA SER A 312 8.57 7.75 7.74
C SER A 312 7.82 8.86 8.47
N SER A 313 8.38 9.37 9.57
CA SER A 313 7.87 10.56 10.22
C SER A 313 8.17 11.79 9.36
N ILE A 314 7.26 12.76 9.34
CA ILE A 314 7.49 14.07 8.69
C ILE A 314 8.70 14.81 9.28
N ASP A 315 9.00 14.58 10.56
CA ASP A 315 10.16 15.20 11.23
C ASP A 315 11.46 14.39 11.04
N PHE A 316 11.39 13.27 10.31
CA PHE A 316 12.55 12.40 10.13
C PHE A 316 13.54 13.04 9.13
N PRO A 317 14.85 13.04 9.43
CA PRO A 317 15.85 13.54 8.49
C PRO A 317 15.84 12.74 7.18
N VAL A 318 15.75 13.42 6.04
CA VAL A 318 15.65 12.75 4.73
C VAL A 318 16.87 11.90 4.43
N ALA A 319 18.08 12.36 4.77
CA ALA A 319 19.30 11.58 4.57
C ALA A 319 19.28 10.25 5.36
N VAL A 320 18.73 10.26 6.58
CA VAL A 320 18.56 9.04 7.37
C VAL A 320 17.46 8.16 6.77
N ALA A 321 16.38 8.75 6.24
CA ALA A 321 15.33 8.00 5.53
C ALA A 321 15.89 7.26 4.31
N VAL A 322 16.75 7.92 3.51
CA VAL A 322 17.43 7.29 2.37
C VAL A 322 18.31 6.12 2.84
N SER A 323 19.11 6.35 3.88
CA SER A 323 20.09 5.37 4.39
C SER A 323 19.44 4.17 5.10
N GLU A 324 18.39 4.37 5.89
CA GLU A 324 17.76 3.34 6.75
C GLU A 324 16.49 2.72 6.15
N LEU A 325 15.81 3.39 5.21
CA LEU A 325 14.55 2.91 4.61
C LEU A 325 14.71 2.60 3.12
N ILE A 326 15.19 3.53 2.31
CA ILE A 326 15.22 3.38 0.85
C ILE A 326 16.24 2.34 0.39
N ILE A 327 17.52 2.49 0.77
CA ILE A 327 18.56 1.53 0.38
C ILE A 327 18.21 0.11 0.86
N PRO A 328 17.83 -0.09 2.14
CA PRO A 328 17.44 -1.42 2.61
C PRO A 328 16.12 -1.93 1.98
N GLY A 329 15.20 -1.05 1.60
CA GLY A 329 13.96 -1.40 0.90
C GLY A 329 14.21 -1.89 -0.53
N LEU A 330 15.15 -1.26 -1.24
CA LEU A 330 15.58 -1.72 -2.57
C LEU A 330 16.25 -3.10 -2.46
N ALA A 331 17.08 -3.32 -1.44
CA ALA A 331 17.70 -4.61 -1.17
C ALA A 331 16.67 -5.71 -0.87
N ASP A 332 15.66 -5.41 -0.06
CA ASP A 332 14.56 -6.33 0.23
C ASP A 332 13.80 -6.72 -1.03
N GLN A 333 13.40 -5.74 -1.85
CA GLN A 333 12.66 -6.00 -3.08
C GLN A 333 13.49 -6.81 -4.08
N MET A 334 14.80 -6.51 -4.22
CA MET A 334 15.71 -7.32 -5.01
C MET A 334 15.75 -8.78 -4.52
N SER A 335 15.83 -9.00 -3.21
CA SER A 335 15.85 -10.33 -2.60
C SER A 335 14.54 -11.10 -2.79
N VAL A 336 13.40 -10.42 -2.71
CA VAL A 336 12.07 -11.02 -2.96
C VAL A 336 11.93 -11.41 -4.43
N MET A 337 12.26 -10.52 -5.35
CA MET A 337 12.21 -10.78 -6.80
C MET A 337 13.23 -11.85 -7.22
N LYS A 338 14.39 -11.93 -6.56
CA LYS A 338 15.43 -12.96 -6.77
C LYS A 338 14.82 -14.35 -6.76
N LYS A 339 13.99 -14.67 -5.75
CA LYS A 339 13.42 -16.01 -5.57
C LYS A 339 12.58 -16.44 -6.79
N ILE A 340 11.73 -15.53 -7.27
CA ILE A 340 10.86 -15.77 -8.42
C ILE A 340 11.67 -15.86 -9.72
N ILE A 341 12.65 -14.96 -9.90
CA ILE A 341 13.51 -14.94 -11.08
C ILE A 341 14.42 -16.17 -11.12
N ALA A 342 14.96 -16.61 -9.98
CA ALA A 342 15.82 -17.78 -9.90
C ALA A 342 15.09 -19.07 -10.29
N SER A 343 13.81 -19.22 -9.91
CA SER A 343 12.98 -20.36 -10.32
C SER A 343 12.63 -20.36 -11.82
N GLU A 344 12.63 -19.20 -12.48
CA GLU A 344 12.20 -19.03 -13.87
C GLU A 344 13.25 -18.35 -14.77
N ILE A 345 14.53 -18.57 -14.46
CA ILE A 345 15.64 -17.83 -15.09
C ILE A 345 15.76 -18.00 -16.61
N THR A 346 15.13 -19.06 -17.16
CA THR A 346 15.06 -19.34 -18.60
C THR A 346 13.97 -18.53 -19.31
N GLN A 347 12.93 -18.10 -18.61
CA GLN A 347 11.74 -17.51 -19.21
C GLN A 347 11.69 -15.97 -19.08
N GLN A 348 12.70 -15.35 -18.46
CA GLN A 348 12.81 -13.90 -18.24
C GLN A 348 11.53 -13.28 -17.64
N ALA A 349 11.23 -13.61 -16.38
CA ALA A 349 10.06 -13.07 -15.68
C ALA A 349 10.00 -11.54 -15.74
N GLN A 350 8.82 -10.98 -16.02
CA GLN A 350 8.60 -9.53 -16.10
C GLN A 350 7.86 -9.05 -14.87
N LEU A 351 8.58 -9.08 -13.75
CA LEU A 351 8.05 -8.72 -12.44
C LEU A 351 7.94 -7.19 -12.31
N CYS A 352 6.77 -6.71 -11.91
CA CYS A 352 6.50 -5.31 -11.62
C CYS A 352 5.84 -5.17 -10.24
N PRO A 353 6.45 -4.41 -9.32
CA PRO A 353 5.81 -4.02 -8.06
C PRO A 353 4.70 -2.98 -8.30
N TYR A 354 3.62 -3.10 -7.52
CA TYR A 354 2.50 -2.17 -7.46
C TYR A 354 2.12 -1.94 -6.00
N HIS A 355 1.76 -0.69 -5.67
CA HIS A 355 1.45 -0.28 -4.30
C HIS A 355 -0.04 -0.02 -4.13
N PHE A 356 -0.62 -0.39 -2.99
CA PHE A 356 -2.06 -0.33 -2.73
C PHE A 356 -2.35 0.20 -1.33
N ILE A 357 -3.44 0.96 -1.19
CA ILE A 357 -4.09 1.24 0.10
C ILE A 357 -5.56 0.80 -0.04
N PRO A 358 -5.85 -0.51 0.12
CA PRO A 358 -7.18 -1.03 -0.13
C PRO A 358 -8.18 -0.54 0.93
N PRO A 359 -9.48 -0.40 0.59
CA PRO A 359 -10.50 0.05 1.53
C PRO A 359 -10.54 -0.78 2.82
N GLY A 360 -10.46 -0.11 3.98
CA GLY A 360 -10.43 -0.75 5.29
C GLY A 360 -9.04 -1.13 5.80
N LEU A 361 -8.00 -1.03 4.96
CA LEU A 361 -6.60 -1.11 5.35
C LEU A 361 -5.97 0.29 5.25
N ASN A 362 -5.55 0.85 6.39
CA ASN A 362 -5.00 2.21 6.42
C ASN A 362 -3.50 2.28 6.09
N ILE A 363 -2.84 1.13 5.91
CA ILE A 363 -1.42 1.06 5.59
C ILE A 363 -1.20 0.74 4.10
N PRO A 364 -0.16 1.30 3.48
CA PRO A 364 0.26 0.90 2.14
C PRO A 364 0.80 -0.54 2.15
N VAL A 365 0.55 -1.27 1.07
CA VAL A 365 1.07 -2.62 0.83
C VAL A 365 1.60 -2.73 -0.60
N THR A 366 2.57 -3.61 -0.82
CA THR A 366 3.16 -3.86 -2.13
C THR A 366 2.82 -5.28 -2.61
N ALA A 367 2.38 -5.41 -3.85
CA ALA A 367 2.27 -6.69 -4.54
C ALA A 367 3.14 -6.69 -5.79
N ILE A 368 3.82 -7.80 -6.07
CA ILE A 368 4.67 -7.95 -7.25
C ILE A 368 3.94 -8.89 -8.22
N TYR A 369 3.60 -8.38 -9.40
CA TYR A 369 2.92 -9.14 -10.46
C TYR A 369 3.86 -9.45 -11.61
N ASP A 370 3.68 -10.62 -12.22
CA ASP A 370 4.36 -10.97 -13.47
C ASP A 370 3.53 -10.54 -14.67
N THR A 371 3.93 -9.43 -15.28
CA THR A 371 3.20 -8.77 -16.37
C THR A 371 3.25 -9.49 -17.72
N ARG A 372 4.03 -10.59 -17.83
CA ARG A 372 3.99 -11.46 -19.03
C ARG A 372 2.61 -12.04 -19.27
N TYR A 373 1.91 -12.29 -18.17
CA TYR A 373 0.56 -12.82 -18.18
C TYR A 373 -0.39 -11.67 -17.83
N GLY A 374 -1.47 -11.50 -18.58
CA GLY A 374 -2.46 -10.46 -18.29
C GLY A 374 -3.08 -10.63 -16.90
N GLU A 375 -3.71 -9.58 -16.36
CA GLU A 375 -4.28 -9.57 -15.00
C GLU A 375 -5.27 -10.69 -14.69
N ILE A 376 -5.88 -11.24 -15.75
CA ILE A 376 -6.93 -12.26 -15.71
C ILE A 376 -6.33 -13.68 -15.59
N GLU A 377 -5.00 -13.83 -15.65
CA GLU A 377 -4.35 -15.13 -15.47
C GLU A 377 -4.68 -15.76 -14.10
N GLU A 378 -4.98 -17.06 -14.10
CA GLU A 378 -5.33 -17.84 -12.91
C GLU A 378 -4.28 -17.72 -11.79
N LYS A 379 -2.99 -17.78 -12.13
CA LYS A 379 -1.90 -17.61 -11.16
C LYS A 379 -1.95 -16.27 -10.43
N GLN A 380 -2.24 -15.18 -11.14
CA GLN A 380 -2.39 -13.86 -10.52
C GLN A 380 -3.67 -13.77 -9.69
N SER A 381 -4.73 -14.46 -10.10
CA SER A 381 -5.97 -14.57 -9.32
C SER A 381 -5.74 -15.28 -7.98
N GLU A 382 -5.00 -16.39 -7.98
CA GLU A 382 -4.62 -17.11 -6.76
C GLU A 382 -3.74 -16.26 -5.84
N LEU A 383 -2.77 -15.54 -6.40
CA LEU A 383 -1.94 -14.60 -5.64
C LEU A 383 -2.80 -13.52 -4.97
N ARG A 384 -3.72 -12.89 -5.71
CA ARG A 384 -4.66 -11.90 -5.15
C ARG A 384 -5.51 -12.50 -4.04
N LYS A 385 -6.04 -13.71 -4.23
CA LYS A 385 -6.83 -14.41 -3.20
C LYS A 385 -6.02 -14.62 -1.92
N LYS A 386 -4.76 -15.08 -2.04
CA LYS A 386 -3.85 -15.24 -0.89
C LYS A 386 -3.61 -13.90 -0.18
N LEU A 387 -3.33 -12.83 -0.95
CA LEU A 387 -3.14 -11.49 -0.39
C LEU A 387 -4.40 -10.97 0.32
N HIS A 388 -5.59 -11.21 -0.24
CA HIS A 388 -6.85 -10.85 0.40
C HIS A 388 -7.03 -11.56 1.74
N ILE A 389 -6.78 -12.87 1.80
CA ILE A 389 -6.83 -13.64 3.05
C ILE A 389 -5.80 -13.05 4.03
N ARG A 390 -4.54 -12.87 3.61
CA ARG A 390 -3.46 -12.33 4.45
C ARG A 390 -3.80 -10.96 5.03
N LEU A 391 -4.38 -10.07 4.24
CA LEU A 391 -4.71 -8.70 4.63
C LEU A 391 -6.10 -8.56 5.29
N GLY A 392 -6.91 -9.63 5.32
CA GLY A 392 -8.28 -9.55 5.83
C GLY A 392 -9.23 -8.76 4.94
N LEU A 393 -8.93 -8.71 3.65
CA LEU A 393 -9.76 -8.04 2.66
C LEU A 393 -10.91 -8.97 2.24
N PRO A 394 -12.07 -8.40 1.86
CA PRO A 394 -13.22 -9.19 1.46
C PRO A 394 -12.92 -9.94 0.15
N LEU A 395 -13.44 -11.16 0.02
CA LEU A 395 -13.16 -12.05 -1.13
C LEU A 395 -14.14 -11.92 -2.29
N ASP A 396 -15.16 -11.09 -2.13
CA ASP A 396 -16.21 -10.80 -3.12
C ASP A 396 -15.78 -9.78 -4.18
N ARG A 397 -14.71 -9.02 -3.94
CA ARG A 397 -14.19 -8.01 -4.86
C ARG A 397 -12.65 -8.01 -4.97
N PRO A 398 -12.07 -7.74 -6.15
CA PRO A 398 -10.63 -7.85 -6.38
C PRO A 398 -9.91 -6.51 -6.13
N LEU A 399 -9.67 -6.18 -4.86
CA LEU A 399 -9.12 -4.88 -4.42
C LEU A 399 -7.65 -4.65 -4.82
N LEU A 400 -6.92 -5.71 -5.18
CA LEU A 400 -5.50 -5.66 -5.54
C LEU A 400 -5.28 -5.93 -7.04
N ARG A 401 -6.15 -5.42 -7.93
CA ARG A 401 -5.89 -5.38 -9.38
C ARG A 401 -4.91 -4.27 -9.71
N ILE A 402 -4.13 -4.38 -10.80
CA ILE A 402 -3.15 -3.33 -11.16
C ILE A 402 -3.87 -2.00 -11.41
N SER A 403 -5.10 -2.03 -11.93
CA SER A 403 -5.96 -0.84 -12.07
C SER A 403 -6.23 -0.08 -10.76
N ASN A 404 -6.08 -0.74 -9.62
CA ASN A 404 -6.37 -0.18 -8.30
C ASN A 404 -5.08 0.27 -7.58
N ALA A 405 -3.93 0.16 -8.24
CA ALA A 405 -2.66 0.58 -7.68
C ALA A 405 -2.64 2.09 -7.48
N LEU A 406 -1.94 2.54 -6.45
CA LEU A 406 -1.64 3.95 -6.22
C LEU A 406 -0.93 4.50 -7.45
N THR A 407 -1.34 5.69 -7.87
CA THR A 407 -0.56 6.48 -8.82
C THR A 407 0.19 7.57 -8.07
N PHE A 408 1.40 7.86 -8.54
CA PHE A 408 2.26 8.89 -7.98
C PHE A 408 2.39 9.99 -9.03
N GLY A 409 2.34 11.25 -8.59
CA GLY A 409 2.25 12.41 -9.48
C GLY A 409 3.37 12.47 -10.53
N GLY A 410 2.98 12.64 -11.80
CA GLY A 410 3.64 13.66 -12.62
C GLY A 410 4.68 13.29 -13.69
N MET A 411 4.81 12.06 -14.20
CA MET A 411 5.65 11.82 -15.42
C MET A 411 5.20 10.64 -16.31
N GLY A 412 3.98 10.13 -16.14
CA GLY A 412 3.36 9.20 -17.07
C GLY A 412 2.60 9.96 -18.16
N LYS A 413 2.87 9.66 -19.44
CA LYS A 413 2.19 10.19 -20.63
C LYS A 413 0.77 10.69 -20.33
N ARG A 414 0.61 12.02 -20.29
CA ARG A 414 -0.69 12.66 -20.54
C ARG A 414 -1.13 12.21 -21.94
N VAL A 415 -1.85 11.10 -22.01
CA VAL A 415 -2.66 10.78 -23.18
C VAL A 415 -3.61 11.96 -23.30
N LYS A 416 -3.38 12.81 -24.31
CA LYS A 416 -4.26 13.91 -24.67
C LYS A 416 -5.66 13.33 -24.84
N GLY A 417 -6.55 13.55 -23.88
CA GLY A 417 -7.93 13.05 -23.97
C GLY A 417 -8.80 13.23 -22.74
N THR A 418 -8.28 13.05 -21.51
CA THR A 418 -9.13 13.13 -20.32
C THR A 418 -8.51 14.02 -19.24
N SER A 419 -9.22 15.11 -18.93
CA SER A 419 -8.91 16.02 -17.84
C SER A 419 -9.17 15.30 -16.50
N ARG A 420 -8.21 14.50 -16.02
CA ARG A 420 -8.23 13.98 -14.65
C ARG A 420 -7.69 15.03 -13.67
N ASN A 421 -8.50 16.05 -13.44
CA ASN A 421 -8.58 16.66 -12.12
C ASN A 421 -9.45 15.71 -11.29
N GLY A 422 -9.17 15.54 -10.00
CA GLY A 422 -10.07 14.79 -9.11
C GLY A 422 -11.52 15.20 -9.36
N SER A 423 -12.42 14.22 -9.47
CA SER A 423 -13.83 14.46 -9.75
C SER A 423 -14.35 15.53 -8.80
N SER A 424 -14.77 16.68 -9.33
CA SER A 424 -15.37 17.77 -8.54
C SER A 424 -16.76 17.39 -8.01
N LEU A 425 -17.21 16.15 -8.27
CA LEU A 425 -18.50 15.64 -7.85
C LEU A 425 -18.51 15.38 -6.35
N LEU A 426 -19.64 15.71 -5.74
CA LEU A 426 -19.91 15.34 -4.36
C LEU A 426 -19.91 13.81 -4.23
N ARG A 427 -19.32 13.32 -3.15
CA ARG A 427 -19.27 11.88 -2.83
C ARG A 427 -20.09 11.60 -1.60
N ASP A 428 -20.70 10.42 -1.58
CA ASP A 428 -21.39 9.86 -0.42
C ASP A 428 -22.32 10.86 0.29
N VAL A 429 -23.07 11.64 -0.49
CA VAL A 429 -23.92 12.75 0.02
C VAL A 429 -24.90 12.31 1.11
N HIS A 430 -25.25 11.03 1.14
CA HIS A 430 -26.11 10.43 2.17
C HIS A 430 -25.49 10.42 3.57
N ARG A 431 -24.16 10.51 3.70
CA ARG A 431 -23.46 10.50 5.01
C ARG A 431 -23.73 11.75 5.83
N GLU A 432 -23.99 12.87 5.17
CA GLU A 432 -24.27 14.17 5.81
C GLU A 432 -25.76 14.36 6.16
N ILE A 433 -26.60 13.38 5.84
CA ILE A 433 -28.03 13.44 6.12
C ILE A 433 -28.29 12.92 7.54
N PRO A 434 -28.98 13.68 8.40
CA PRO A 434 -29.36 13.22 9.74
C PRO A 434 -30.18 11.93 9.72
N SER A 435 -30.17 11.20 10.83
CA SER A 435 -31.00 10.00 10.96
C SER A 435 -32.49 10.31 10.79
N SER A 436 -33.26 9.35 10.25
CA SER A 436 -34.68 9.53 9.94
C SER A 436 -35.59 9.69 11.17
N GLY A 437 -35.07 9.54 12.39
CA GLY A 437 -35.83 9.63 13.64
C GLY A 437 -36.79 8.45 13.90
N VAL A 438 -36.77 7.40 13.06
CA VAL A 438 -37.64 6.22 13.23
C VAL A 438 -37.13 5.34 14.37
N SER A 439 -37.86 5.34 15.49
CA SER A 439 -37.52 4.52 16.65
C SER A 439 -37.72 3.03 16.38
N GLY A 440 -36.72 2.20 16.69
CA GLY A 440 -36.76 0.74 16.48
C GLY A 440 -36.67 0.30 15.01
N GLY A 441 -36.42 1.21 14.07
CA GLY A 441 -36.21 0.88 12.66
C GLY A 441 -34.84 0.24 12.40
N ILE A 442 -34.77 -0.66 11.40
CA ILE A 442 -33.50 -1.20 10.90
C ILE A 442 -33.06 -0.35 9.71
N MET A 443 -31.93 0.34 9.85
CA MET A 443 -31.35 1.14 8.77
C MET A 443 -30.43 0.28 7.91
N SER A 444 -30.69 0.27 6.59
CA SER A 444 -29.82 -0.38 5.60
C SER A 444 -29.35 0.67 4.60
N LEU A 445 -28.04 0.85 4.50
CA LEU A 445 -27.40 1.82 3.60
C LEU A 445 -26.53 1.09 2.58
N ILE A 446 -26.13 1.82 1.53
CA ILE A 446 -25.14 1.34 0.57
C ILE A 446 -23.80 1.06 1.26
N ASP A 447 -23.16 -0.07 0.93
CA ASP A 447 -21.76 -0.32 1.30
C ASP A 447 -20.85 0.23 0.20
N GLY A 448 -19.84 1.01 0.58
CA GLY A 448 -18.93 1.65 -0.35
C GLY A 448 -19.30 3.09 -0.71
N SER A 449 -18.47 3.69 -1.56
CA SER A 449 -18.59 5.07 -1.99
C SER A 449 -19.09 5.21 -3.43
N TYR A 450 -19.77 6.31 -3.71
CA TYR A 450 -20.25 6.70 -5.04
C TYR A 450 -20.07 8.21 -5.28
N GLU A 451 -20.12 8.63 -6.55
CA GLU A 451 -20.15 10.03 -6.96
C GLU A 451 -21.58 10.43 -7.34
N TYR A 452 -22.01 11.63 -6.93
CA TYR A 452 -23.36 12.11 -7.14
C TYR A 452 -23.50 12.83 -8.49
N TYR A 453 -23.97 12.10 -9.51
CA TYR A 453 -24.28 12.67 -10.82
C TYR A 453 -25.69 13.28 -10.82
N HIS A 454 -25.81 14.51 -11.31
CA HIS A 454 -27.06 15.26 -11.36
C HIS A 454 -27.18 16.10 -12.63
N TYR A 455 -28.34 16.74 -12.84
CA TYR A 455 -28.58 17.59 -14.02
C TYR A 455 -27.58 18.73 -14.16
N LEU A 456 -27.39 19.17 -15.41
CA LEU A 456 -26.48 20.28 -15.77
C LEU A 456 -25.01 19.98 -15.50
N HIS A 457 -24.64 18.72 -15.30
CA HIS A 457 -23.26 18.27 -15.24
C HIS A 457 -22.69 18.02 -16.65
N ASP A 458 -21.36 18.05 -16.79
CA ASP A 458 -20.65 17.83 -18.07
C ASP A 458 -20.99 18.81 -19.20
N GLY A 459 -21.57 19.98 -18.88
CA GLY A 459 -21.93 21.00 -19.88
C GLY A 459 -23.14 20.62 -20.75
N ILE A 460 -23.94 19.63 -20.33
CA ILE A 460 -25.16 19.20 -21.04
C ILE A 460 -26.40 19.69 -20.28
N ASP A 461 -27.33 20.34 -21.00
CA ASP A 461 -28.67 20.64 -20.47
C ASP A 461 -29.58 19.41 -20.63
N ASP A 462 -29.57 18.56 -19.60
CA ASP A 462 -30.33 17.33 -19.53
C ASP A 462 -31.60 17.43 -18.65
N ASN A 463 -32.08 18.65 -18.43
CA ASN A 463 -33.33 18.88 -17.72
C ASN A 463 -34.48 18.11 -18.40
N VAL A 464 -35.31 17.46 -17.58
CA VAL A 464 -36.53 16.70 -17.99
C VAL A 464 -36.27 15.35 -18.65
N TRP A 465 -35.11 15.11 -19.27
CA TRP A 465 -34.85 13.84 -19.99
C TRP A 465 -33.63 13.04 -19.46
N GLY A 466 -32.78 13.66 -18.65
CA GLY A 466 -31.53 13.07 -18.17
C GLY A 466 -31.63 12.16 -16.94
N CYS A 467 -32.80 12.03 -16.29
CA CYS A 467 -32.89 11.45 -14.94
C CYS A 467 -32.23 10.07 -14.83
N ALA A 468 -32.59 9.17 -15.73
CA ALA A 468 -32.09 7.81 -15.76
C ALA A 468 -30.62 7.73 -16.17
N TYR A 469 -30.15 8.64 -17.04
CA TYR A 469 -28.73 8.73 -17.40
C TYR A 469 -27.88 9.09 -16.18
N ARG A 470 -28.30 10.09 -15.37
CA ARG A 470 -27.57 10.50 -14.17
C ARG A 470 -27.60 9.43 -13.07
N SER A 471 -28.72 8.72 -12.93
CA SER A 471 -28.81 7.55 -12.05
C SER A 471 -27.85 6.44 -12.48
N LEU A 472 -27.80 6.11 -13.77
CA LEU A 472 -26.87 5.13 -14.32
C LEU A 472 -25.41 5.54 -14.09
N GLN A 473 -25.07 6.81 -14.33
CA GLN A 473 -23.73 7.35 -14.05
C GLN A 473 -23.33 7.19 -12.58
N THR A 474 -24.26 7.48 -11.65
CA THR A 474 -24.06 7.26 -10.21
C THR A 474 -23.80 5.78 -9.90
N ILE A 475 -24.55 4.86 -10.50
CA ILE A 475 -24.35 3.40 -10.33
C ILE A 475 -22.97 2.98 -10.87
N VAL A 476 -22.62 3.38 -12.10
CA VAL A 476 -21.31 3.04 -12.70
C VAL A 476 -20.17 3.61 -11.86
N SER A 477 -20.34 4.81 -11.28
CA SER A 477 -19.36 5.40 -10.37
C SER A 477 -19.11 4.53 -9.13
N TRP A 478 -20.15 3.89 -8.60
CA TRP A 478 -20.01 2.96 -7.47
C TRP A 478 -19.23 1.72 -7.87
N TYR A 479 -19.54 1.09 -9.02
CA TYR A 479 -18.77 -0.06 -9.54
C TYR A 479 -17.29 0.28 -9.73
N ARG A 480 -17.01 1.48 -10.23
CA ARG A 480 -15.65 2.00 -10.39
C ARG A 480 -14.97 2.20 -9.03
N LEU A 481 -15.61 2.94 -8.11
CA LEU A 481 -15.03 3.24 -6.79
C LEU A 481 -14.86 2.01 -5.90
N GLN A 482 -15.70 0.98 -6.08
CA GLN A 482 -15.60 -0.32 -5.39
C GLN A 482 -14.64 -1.28 -6.10
N GLN A 483 -14.02 -0.86 -7.20
CA GLN A 483 -13.02 -1.62 -7.95
C GLN A 483 -13.56 -2.93 -8.56
N TYR A 484 -14.87 -2.97 -8.86
CA TYR A 484 -15.46 -4.03 -9.67
C TYR A 484 -15.13 -3.85 -11.16
N SER A 485 -15.03 -2.59 -11.60
CA SER A 485 -14.73 -2.21 -12.97
C SER A 485 -13.71 -1.07 -13.02
N SER A 486 -12.90 -1.04 -14.07
CA SER A 486 -11.99 0.06 -14.41
C SER A 486 -12.58 1.00 -15.48
N ILE A 487 -13.82 0.75 -15.92
CA ILE A 487 -14.51 1.55 -16.94
C ILE A 487 -14.84 2.92 -16.35
N ASP A 488 -14.57 3.97 -17.13
CA ASP A 488 -14.96 5.33 -16.78
C ASP A 488 -16.49 5.50 -16.84
N VAL A 489 -17.01 6.45 -16.07
CA VAL A 489 -18.44 6.72 -16.06
C VAL A 489 -18.87 7.26 -17.44
N PRO A 490 -19.79 6.58 -18.15
CA PRO A 490 -20.13 6.93 -19.53
C PRO A 490 -20.94 8.22 -19.62
N SER A 491 -20.71 8.99 -20.67
CA SER A 491 -21.53 10.13 -21.08
C SER A 491 -22.90 9.69 -21.63
N HIS A 492 -23.85 10.62 -21.72
CA HIS A 492 -25.17 10.36 -22.34
C HIS A 492 -25.04 9.75 -23.74
N ARG A 493 -24.09 10.26 -24.52
CA ARG A 493 -23.86 9.79 -25.89
C ARG A 493 -23.33 8.36 -25.92
N GLU A 494 -22.43 8.00 -25.01
CA GLU A 494 -21.92 6.63 -24.89
C GLU A 494 -23.02 5.67 -24.43
N ILE A 495 -23.87 6.09 -23.49
CA ILE A 495 -25.04 5.31 -23.06
C ILE A 495 -25.99 5.06 -24.26
N GLN A 496 -26.30 6.10 -25.04
CA GLN A 496 -27.12 5.97 -26.25
C GLN A 496 -26.48 5.05 -27.29
N GLN A 497 -25.16 5.17 -27.48
CA GLN A 497 -24.40 4.34 -28.39
C GLN A 497 -24.48 2.85 -27.99
N VAL A 498 -24.36 2.55 -26.69
CA VAL A 498 -24.51 1.17 -26.17
C VAL A 498 -25.90 0.61 -26.49
N LEU A 499 -26.97 1.39 -26.28
CA LEU A 499 -28.34 0.96 -26.56
C LEU A 499 -28.59 0.68 -28.05
N VAL A 500 -27.96 1.46 -28.94
CA VAL A 500 -27.99 1.18 -30.38
C VAL A 500 -27.17 -0.06 -30.73
N GLU A 501 -26.00 -0.24 -30.13
CA GLU A 501 -25.11 -1.39 -30.41
C GLU A 501 -25.71 -2.73 -30.02
N ILE A 502 -26.50 -2.79 -28.94
CA ILE A 502 -27.21 -4.00 -28.53
C ILE A 502 -28.52 -4.22 -29.31
N GLY A 503 -28.90 -3.28 -30.18
CA GLY A 503 -30.11 -3.36 -31.02
C GLY A 503 -31.42 -2.97 -30.32
N ASP A 504 -31.36 -2.30 -29.17
CA ASP A 504 -32.55 -1.84 -28.43
C ASP A 504 -33.14 -0.55 -29.05
N LYS A 505 -32.29 0.33 -29.59
CA LYS A 505 -32.68 1.62 -30.20
C LYS A 505 -32.16 1.77 -31.63
N ASP A 506 -32.84 2.59 -32.43
CA ASP A 506 -32.40 2.95 -33.78
C ASP A 506 -31.19 3.91 -33.76
N PRO A 507 -30.34 3.95 -34.81
CA PRO A 507 -29.17 4.83 -34.87
C PRO A 507 -29.46 6.33 -34.68
N SER A 508 -30.69 6.78 -34.97
CA SER A 508 -31.13 8.17 -34.73
C SER A 508 -31.22 8.54 -33.25
N PHE A 509 -31.19 7.56 -32.35
CA PHE A 509 -31.22 7.76 -30.91
C PHE A 509 -29.94 8.41 -30.37
N ILE A 510 -28.80 8.22 -31.04
CA ILE A 510 -27.51 8.80 -30.64
C ILE A 510 -27.54 10.32 -30.85
N GLY A 511 -27.29 11.07 -29.78
CA GLY A 511 -27.38 12.53 -29.75
C GLY A 511 -28.80 13.07 -29.57
N SER A 512 -29.80 12.18 -29.40
CA SER A 512 -31.16 12.59 -29.07
C SER A 512 -31.27 13.09 -27.62
N ARG A 513 -32.43 13.67 -27.28
CA ARG A 513 -32.80 14.06 -25.91
C ARG A 513 -33.91 13.16 -25.36
N GLU A 514 -33.95 11.91 -25.82
CA GLU A 514 -34.95 10.95 -25.35
C GLU A 514 -34.57 10.38 -23.98
N TRP A 515 -35.57 10.24 -23.11
CA TRP A 515 -35.41 9.62 -21.80
C TRP A 515 -35.29 8.09 -21.93
N ILE A 516 -34.60 7.46 -20.97
CA ILE A 516 -34.48 6.00 -20.86
C ILE A 516 -35.11 5.52 -19.55
N GLY A 517 -35.52 4.26 -19.48
CA GLY A 517 -36.11 3.65 -18.30
C GLY A 517 -35.16 2.72 -17.55
N ALA A 518 -35.68 2.06 -16.51
CA ALA A 518 -34.91 1.10 -15.71
C ALA A 518 -34.45 -0.13 -16.51
N ILE A 519 -35.20 -0.51 -17.55
CA ILE A 519 -34.83 -1.63 -18.45
C ILE A 519 -33.59 -1.28 -19.25
N GLU A 520 -33.57 -0.10 -19.89
CA GLU A 520 -32.40 0.38 -20.62
C GLU A 520 -31.18 0.57 -19.70
N ILE A 521 -31.37 1.00 -18.45
CA ILE A 521 -30.29 1.03 -17.45
C ILE A 521 -29.70 -0.38 -17.27
N SER A 522 -30.54 -1.41 -17.10
CA SER A 522 -30.08 -2.80 -16.92
C SER A 522 -29.28 -3.28 -18.14
N PHE A 523 -29.76 -3.01 -19.35
CA PHE A 523 -29.06 -3.39 -20.59
C PHE A 523 -27.68 -2.74 -20.71
N VAL A 524 -27.57 -1.45 -20.37
CA VAL A 524 -26.30 -0.75 -20.43
C VAL A 524 -25.35 -1.27 -19.35
N LEU A 525 -25.83 -1.55 -18.14
CA LEU A 525 -25.01 -2.15 -17.07
C LEU A 525 -24.51 -3.54 -17.44
N ASP A 526 -25.38 -4.41 -17.99
CA ASP A 526 -24.99 -5.74 -18.46
C ASP A 526 -23.92 -5.65 -19.56
N LYS A 527 -24.17 -4.82 -20.58
CA LYS A 527 -23.23 -4.65 -21.69
C LYS A 527 -21.87 -4.09 -21.27
N LEU A 528 -21.85 -3.11 -20.36
CA LEU A 528 -20.60 -2.46 -19.94
C LEU A 528 -19.86 -3.25 -18.86
N LEU A 529 -20.58 -3.85 -17.91
CA LEU A 529 -19.98 -4.41 -16.69
C LEU A 529 -20.07 -5.93 -16.59
N GLY A 530 -20.84 -6.59 -17.47
CA GLY A 530 -21.12 -8.02 -17.39
C GLY A 530 -21.88 -8.40 -16.12
N ALA A 531 -22.73 -7.50 -15.61
CA ALA A 531 -23.49 -7.70 -14.39
C ALA A 531 -24.78 -8.48 -14.70
N ASP A 532 -24.75 -9.81 -14.46
CA ASP A 532 -25.90 -10.71 -14.67
C ASP A 532 -27.21 -10.12 -14.10
N ASP A 533 -28.28 -10.22 -14.90
CA ASP A 533 -29.63 -9.67 -14.65
C ASP A 533 -30.17 -9.91 -13.24
N HIS A 534 -29.77 -10.99 -12.55
CA HIS A 534 -30.26 -11.32 -11.21
C HIS A 534 -29.73 -10.37 -10.11
N HIS A 535 -28.46 -9.93 -10.19
CA HIS A 535 -27.89 -8.99 -9.21
C HIS A 535 -28.22 -7.54 -9.56
N SER A 536 -28.26 -7.22 -10.86
CA SER A 536 -28.65 -5.91 -11.40
C SER A 536 -30.12 -5.60 -11.10
N CYS A 537 -31.03 -6.57 -11.26
CA CYS A 537 -32.45 -6.41 -10.91
C CYS A 537 -32.69 -6.27 -9.40
N GLN A 538 -31.96 -6.98 -8.53
CA GLN A 538 -32.11 -6.82 -7.07
C GLN A 538 -31.63 -5.44 -6.60
N PHE A 539 -30.54 -4.93 -7.18
CA PHE A 539 -30.03 -3.59 -6.90
C PHE A 539 -30.99 -2.52 -7.44
N LEU A 540 -31.52 -2.67 -8.66
CA LEU A 540 -32.55 -1.79 -9.23
C LEU A 540 -33.85 -1.84 -8.43
N LEU A 541 -34.37 -3.01 -8.04
CA LEU A 541 -35.61 -3.10 -7.25
C LEU A 541 -35.48 -2.40 -5.89
N ASN A 542 -34.31 -2.48 -5.25
CA ASN A 542 -34.04 -1.79 -3.99
C ASN A 542 -33.72 -0.29 -4.14
N THR A 543 -33.04 0.14 -5.20
CA THR A 543 -32.70 1.56 -5.43
C THR A 543 -33.84 2.35 -6.09
N THR A 544 -34.64 1.73 -6.96
CA THR A 544 -35.83 2.37 -7.55
C THR A 544 -36.92 2.60 -6.50
N SER A 545 -37.01 1.74 -5.48
CA SER A 545 -37.91 1.96 -4.33
C SER A 545 -37.50 3.16 -3.47
N ILE A 546 -36.21 3.52 -3.45
CA ILE A 546 -35.71 4.70 -2.73
C ILE A 546 -35.94 5.98 -3.56
N PHE A 547 -35.77 5.93 -4.88
CA PHE A 547 -35.99 7.10 -5.75
C PHE A 547 -37.46 7.45 -5.96
N LEU A 548 -38.38 6.48 -5.98
CA LEU A 548 -39.82 6.76 -6.04
C LEU A 548 -40.37 7.37 -4.74
N ALA A 549 -39.68 7.19 -3.61
CA ALA A 549 -40.09 7.77 -2.33
C ALA A 549 -39.63 9.22 -2.12
N THR A 550 -38.73 9.75 -2.95
CA THR A 550 -38.20 11.12 -2.84
C THR A 550 -38.77 12.11 -3.87
N LEU A 551 -39.67 11.66 -4.74
CA LEU A 551 -40.35 12.47 -5.76
C LEU A 551 -41.85 12.70 -5.49
N ASN A 552 -42.26 12.66 -4.22
CA ASN A 552 -43.58 13.15 -3.78
C ASN A 552 -43.44 14.33 -2.82
#